data_AF-A0A9D4JUT4-F1
#
_entry.id   AF-A0A9D4JUT4-F1
#
_cell.length_a   1.000
_cell.length_b   1.000
_cell.length_c   1.000
_cell.angle_alpha   90.00
_cell.angle_beta   90.00
_cell.angle_gamma   90.00
#
_symmetry.space_group_name_H-M   'P 1'
#
loop_
_entity.id
_entity.type
_entity.pdbx_description
1 polymer ?
#
loop_
_entity_poly.entity_id
_entity_poly.type
_entity_poly.pdbx_seq_one_letter_code
_entity_poly.pdbx_strand_id
1 'polypeptide(L)'
;MSLRPKFDRLPSGELRWITQVQMISPGSLPTFSQEPDVVEREAVAAVQKLGGDVTCRQHVLGQYKIQFGKYRGHTSHWVVENALGFAAYLVYDLRKEVQVNTSLTANKFAFKEFVTSFPQGKFYTE
;
A
#
# COMPACT_ATOMS: atom_id res chain seq x y z
N MET A 1 -6.90 19.19 -11.36
CA MET A 1 -7.09 17.72 -11.18
C MET A 1 -6.99 17.07 -12.55
N SER A 2 -6.04 16.18 -12.79
CA SER A 2 -5.89 15.48 -14.08
C SER A 2 -6.37 14.03 -13.90
N LEU A 3 -7.50 13.70 -14.53
CA LEU A 3 -7.98 12.32 -14.63
C LEU A 3 -7.11 11.62 -15.68
N ARG A 4 -6.13 10.83 -15.25
CA ARG A 4 -5.43 9.93 -16.17
C ARG A 4 -6.25 8.66 -16.31
N PRO A 5 -6.70 8.30 -17.52
CA PRO A 5 -7.43 7.07 -17.73
C PRO A 5 -6.52 5.86 -17.45
N LYS A 6 -7.04 4.89 -16.71
CA LYS A 6 -6.40 3.59 -16.46
C LYS A 6 -7.14 2.51 -17.25
N PHE A 7 -6.37 1.59 -17.83
CA PHE A 7 -6.85 0.52 -18.69
C PHE A 7 -6.35 -0.82 -18.16
N ASP A 8 -7.21 -1.84 -18.17
CA ASP A 8 -6.80 -3.24 -18.00
C ASP A 8 -6.62 -3.89 -19.37
N ARG A 9 -5.70 -4.85 -19.49
CA ARG A 9 -5.61 -5.74 -20.67
C ARG A 9 -6.39 -7.02 -20.43
N LEU A 10 -7.25 -7.38 -21.37
CA LEU A 10 -7.91 -8.67 -21.41
C LEU A 10 -6.96 -9.75 -22.00
N PRO A 11 -7.24 -11.04 -21.75
CA PRO A 11 -6.50 -12.13 -22.40
C PRO A 11 -6.57 -12.10 -23.93
N SER A 12 -7.60 -11.47 -24.51
CA SER A 12 -7.73 -11.21 -25.96
C SER A 12 -6.80 -10.11 -26.48
N GLY A 13 -6.13 -9.36 -25.60
CA GLY A 13 -5.28 -8.22 -25.95
C GLY A 13 -6.01 -6.87 -26.01
N GLU A 14 -7.34 -6.87 -25.92
CA GLU A 14 -8.15 -5.65 -25.90
C GLU A 14 -7.97 -4.87 -24.59
N LEU A 15 -7.97 -3.54 -24.70
CA LEU A 15 -7.92 -2.64 -23.55
C LEU A 15 -9.34 -2.34 -23.05
N ARG A 16 -9.62 -2.72 -21.80
CA ARG A 16 -10.87 -2.38 -21.14
C ARG A 16 -10.68 -1.09 -20.34
N TRP A 17 -11.52 -0.09 -20.61
CA TRP A 17 -11.66 1.07 -19.73
C TRP A 17 -12.05 0.61 -18.33
N ILE A 18 -11.29 1.02 -17.32
CA ILE A 18 -11.66 0.76 -15.94
C ILE A 18 -12.62 1.88 -15.52
N THR A 19 -13.92 1.68 -15.75
CA THR A 19 -14.98 2.63 -15.36
C THR A 19 -15.05 2.86 -13.84
N GLN A 20 -14.43 1.97 -13.06
CA GLN A 20 -14.18 2.15 -11.63
C GLN A 20 -12.69 2.04 -11.34
N VAL A 21 -11.98 3.16 -11.41
CA VAL A 21 -11.18 3.44 -10.21
C VAL A 21 -12.23 3.44 -9.11
N GLN A 22 -12.23 2.46 -8.21
CA GLN A 22 -12.93 2.64 -6.95
C GLN A 22 -12.27 3.87 -6.33
N MET A 23 -12.82 5.04 -6.66
CA MET A 23 -12.66 6.24 -5.88
C MET A 23 -13.19 5.81 -4.53
N ILE A 24 -12.28 5.44 -3.63
CA ILE A 24 -12.63 5.16 -2.25
C ILE A 24 -13.28 6.44 -1.79
N SER A 25 -14.60 6.41 -1.62
CA SER A 25 -15.35 7.57 -1.20
C SER A 25 -14.72 8.03 0.12
N PRO A 26 -14.25 9.30 0.23
CA PRO A 26 -13.57 9.80 1.42
C PRO A 26 -14.38 9.56 2.71
N GLY A 27 -15.70 9.45 2.59
CA GLY A 27 -16.63 9.27 3.71
C GLY A 27 -16.63 7.88 4.38
N SER A 28 -15.85 6.90 3.90
CA SER A 28 -15.84 5.53 4.46
C SER A 28 -14.54 5.12 5.16
N LEU A 29 -13.49 5.96 5.09
CA LEU A 29 -12.20 5.62 5.70
C LEU A 29 -12.19 6.07 7.17
N PRO A 30 -11.69 5.24 8.10
CA PRO A 30 -11.63 5.59 9.52
C PRO A 30 -10.73 6.81 9.73
N THR A 31 -11.19 7.82 10.46
CA THR A 31 -10.48 9.10 10.69
C THR A 31 -9.12 8.90 11.34
N PHE A 32 -8.95 7.81 12.10
CA PHE A 32 -7.74 7.43 12.79
C PHE A 32 -7.14 6.15 12.19
N SER A 33 -5.84 5.92 12.44
CA SER A 33 -5.18 4.67 12.04
C SER A 33 -5.76 3.51 12.82
N GLN A 34 -6.24 2.48 12.10
CA GLN A 34 -6.74 1.26 12.71
C GLN A 34 -5.57 0.50 13.33
N GLU A 35 -5.86 -0.34 14.32
CA GLU A 35 -4.85 -1.21 14.93
C GLU A 35 -4.16 -2.10 13.89
N PRO A 36 -2.86 -2.40 14.06
CA PRO A 36 -2.10 -3.22 13.12
C PRO A 36 -2.77 -4.57 12.81
N ASP A 37 -3.34 -5.23 13.82
CA ASP A 37 -4.02 -6.52 13.66
C ASP A 37 -5.29 -6.44 12.80
N VAL A 38 -5.96 -5.29 12.78
CA VAL A 38 -7.11 -5.05 11.89
C VAL A 38 -6.63 -4.92 10.45
N VAL A 39 -5.56 -4.13 10.23
CA VAL A 39 -4.97 -3.94 8.90
C VAL A 39 -4.43 -5.25 8.35
N GLU A 40 -3.78 -6.05 9.19
CA GLU A 40 -3.24 -7.36 8.84
C GLU A 40 -4.35 -8.33 8.43
N ARG A 41 -5.42 -8.44 9.23
CA ARG A 41 -6.57 -9.30 8.89
C ARG A 41 -7.22 -8.90 7.57
N GLU A 42 -7.42 -7.61 7.33
CA GLU A 42 -7.96 -7.13 6.04
C GLU A 42 -7.03 -7.48 4.88
N ALA A 43 -5.71 -7.32 5.06
CA ALA A 43 -4.72 -7.64 4.04
C ALA A 43 -4.66 -9.14 3.74
N VAL A 44 -4.67 -10.00 4.76
CA VAL A 44 -4.71 -11.47 4.61
C VAL A 44 -5.96 -11.90 3.84
N ALA A 45 -7.13 -11.36 4.21
CA ALA A 45 -8.37 -11.65 3.49
C ALA A 45 -8.31 -11.21 2.01
N ALA A 46 -7.67 -10.07 1.73
CA ALA A 46 -7.44 -9.60 0.37
C ALA A 46 -6.49 -10.52 -0.42
N VAL A 47 -5.39 -10.97 0.18
CA VAL A 47 -4.46 -11.94 -0.44
C VAL A 47 -5.18 -13.25 -0.77
N GLN A 48 -5.96 -13.79 0.16
CA GLN A 48 -6.75 -15.02 -0.07
C GLN A 48 -7.73 -14.84 -1.23
N LYS A 49 -8.46 -13.72 -1.25
CA LYS A 49 -9.43 -13.41 -2.30
C LYS A 49 -8.78 -13.30 -3.68
N LEU A 50 -7.53 -12.84 -3.76
CA LEU A 50 -6.75 -12.74 -4.99
C LEU A 50 -6.03 -14.06 -5.36
N GLY A 51 -6.20 -15.13 -4.57
CA GLY A 51 -5.51 -16.41 -4.79
C GLY A 51 -4.01 -16.35 -4.50
N GLY A 52 -3.54 -15.37 -3.74
CA GLY A 52 -2.15 -15.22 -3.35
C GLY A 52 -1.77 -16.05 -2.12
N ASP A 53 -0.47 -16.18 -1.89
CA ASP A 53 0.08 -16.86 -0.72
C ASP A 53 0.09 -15.96 0.52
N VAL A 54 -0.69 -16.33 1.54
CA VAL A 54 -0.77 -15.63 2.83
C VAL A 54 0.43 -15.88 3.74
N THR A 55 1.21 -16.93 3.49
CA THR A 55 2.44 -17.21 4.25
C THR A 55 3.60 -16.31 3.78
N CYS A 56 3.49 -15.77 2.55
CA CYS A 56 4.39 -14.77 2.03
C CYS A 56 4.10 -13.38 2.67
N ARG A 57 4.92 -13.00 3.65
CA ARG A 57 4.84 -11.69 4.33
C ARG A 57 4.80 -10.51 3.35
N GLN A 58 5.56 -10.57 2.26
CA GLN A 58 5.59 -9.53 1.24
C GLN A 58 4.24 -9.37 0.51
N HIS A 59 3.53 -10.47 0.24
CA HIS A 59 2.19 -10.42 -0.37
C HIS A 59 1.18 -9.77 0.57
N VAL A 60 1.23 -10.16 1.85
CA VAL A 60 0.37 -9.60 2.90
C VAL A 60 0.63 -8.10 3.07
N LEU A 61 1.88 -7.70 3.28
CA LEU A 61 2.28 -6.30 3.40
C LEU A 61 1.92 -5.47 2.16
N GLY A 62 1.99 -6.06 0.97
CA GLY A 62 1.57 -5.43 -0.28
C GLY A 62 0.10 -5.03 -0.28
N GLN A 63 -0.76 -5.76 0.45
CA GLN A 63 -2.19 -5.49 0.57
C GLN A 63 -2.56 -4.60 1.78
N TYR A 64 -1.59 -4.17 2.60
CA TYR A 64 -1.87 -3.21 3.67
C TYR A 64 -2.41 -1.91 3.07
N LYS A 65 -3.61 -1.50 3.52
CA LYS A 65 -4.17 -0.19 3.13
C LYS A 65 -3.45 0.92 3.86
N ILE A 66 -3.03 1.93 3.12
CA ILE A 66 -2.46 3.16 3.65
C ILE A 66 -3.54 3.91 4.42
N GLN A 67 -3.25 4.28 5.67
CA GLN A 67 -4.16 5.03 6.54
C GLN A 67 -3.74 6.49 6.73
N PHE A 68 -2.67 6.92 6.08
CA PHE A 68 -2.04 8.22 6.28
C PHE A 68 -1.69 8.90 4.95
N GLY A 69 -1.46 10.21 5.01
CA GLY A 69 -1.03 10.99 3.85
C GLY A 69 -2.02 10.99 2.68
N LYS A 70 -1.53 11.41 1.52
CA LYS A 70 -2.34 11.65 0.32
C LYS A 70 -2.89 10.37 -0.33
N TYR A 71 -2.24 9.23 -0.13
CA TYR A 71 -2.61 7.95 -0.75
C TYR A 71 -3.45 7.06 0.17
N ARG A 72 -4.08 7.65 1.20
CA ARG A 72 -4.98 6.94 2.10
C ARG A 72 -6.04 6.13 1.35
N GLY A 73 -6.25 4.89 1.78
CA GLY A 73 -7.15 3.91 1.17
C GLY A 73 -6.50 3.02 0.11
N HIS A 74 -5.39 3.43 -0.52
CA HIS A 74 -4.68 2.57 -1.48
C HIS A 74 -3.81 1.54 -0.76
N THR A 75 -3.47 0.44 -1.42
CA THR A 75 -2.58 -0.58 -0.86
C THR A 75 -1.10 -0.18 -0.99
N SER A 76 -0.23 -0.73 -0.14
CA SER A 76 1.22 -0.53 -0.23
C SER A 76 1.76 -0.85 -1.62
N HIS A 77 1.30 -1.96 -2.21
CA HIS A 77 1.65 -2.39 -3.56
C HIS A 77 1.27 -1.32 -4.60
N TRP A 78 0.03 -0.83 -4.55
CA TRP A 78 -0.43 0.21 -5.46
C TRP A 78 0.43 1.48 -5.37
N VAL A 79 0.81 1.88 -4.15
CA VAL A 79 1.64 3.08 -3.93
C VAL A 79 3.04 2.91 -4.51
N VAL A 80 3.68 1.75 -4.33
CA VAL A 80 5.00 1.48 -4.91
C VAL A 80 4.95 1.51 -6.44
N GLU A 81 3.90 0.94 -7.04
CA GLU A 81 3.74 0.91 -8.50
C GLU A 81 3.40 2.27 -9.12
N ASN A 82 2.60 3.10 -8.44
CA ASN A 82 2.00 4.31 -9.03
C ASN A 82 2.60 5.62 -8.50
N ALA A 83 3.28 5.57 -7.37
CA ALA A 83 3.75 6.74 -6.64
C ALA A 83 5.12 6.47 -5.99
N LEU A 84 6.05 5.91 -6.76
CA LEU A 84 7.38 5.53 -6.27
C LEU A 84 8.13 6.66 -5.57
N GLY A 85 8.02 7.90 -6.07
CA GLY A 85 8.63 9.07 -5.43
C GLY A 85 8.10 9.33 -4.01
N PHE A 86 6.80 9.10 -3.77
CA PHE A 86 6.22 9.19 -2.44
C PHE A 86 6.68 8.03 -1.55
N ALA A 87 6.71 6.81 -2.09
CA ALA A 87 7.20 5.64 -1.36
C ALA A 87 8.65 5.85 -0.89
N ALA A 88 9.54 6.30 -1.78
CA ALA A 88 10.93 6.59 -1.47
C ALA A 88 11.08 7.70 -0.42
N TYR A 89 10.35 8.82 -0.57
CA TYR A 89 10.33 9.91 0.41
C TYR A 89 9.91 9.40 1.79
N LEU A 90 8.81 8.64 1.87
CA LEU A 90 8.29 8.16 3.14
C LEU A 90 9.27 7.21 3.84
N VAL A 91 9.87 6.26 3.13
CA VAL A 91 10.84 5.33 3.71
C VAL A 91 12.12 6.07 4.15
N TYR A 92 12.52 7.12 3.43
CA TYR A 92 13.61 8.01 3.84
C TYR A 92 13.27 8.77 5.15
N ASP A 93 12.09 9.35 5.23
CA ASP A 93 11.63 10.11 6.39
C ASP A 93 11.50 9.21 7.64
N LEU A 94 10.98 7.99 7.46
CA LEU A 94 10.87 6.95 8.50
C LEU A 94 12.22 6.40 8.98
N ARG A 95 13.36 6.86 8.47
CA ARG A 95 14.67 6.57 9.11
C ARG A 95 14.90 7.44 10.35
N LYS A 96 14.27 8.62 10.40
CA LYS A 96 14.39 9.58 11.49
C LYS A 96 13.32 9.35 12.56
N GLU A 97 12.23 8.68 12.22
CA GLU A 97 11.17 8.33 13.16
C GLU A 97 11.55 7.12 14.02
N VAL A 98 11.20 7.16 15.30
CA VAL A 98 11.26 6.01 16.21
C VAL A 98 9.91 5.32 16.20
N GLN A 99 9.91 3.98 16.11
CA GLN A 99 8.67 3.22 16.23
C GLN A 99 8.13 3.32 17.66
N VAL A 100 7.12 4.17 17.84
CA VAL A 100 6.36 4.29 19.09
C VAL A 100 5.17 3.34 19.10
N ASN A 101 4.63 3.05 20.28
CA ASN A 101 3.46 2.18 20.48
C ASN A 101 2.14 2.85 20.05
N THR A 102 2.07 3.34 18.81
CA THR A 102 0.84 3.84 18.19
C THR A 102 0.55 3.10 16.90
N SER A 103 -0.73 2.90 16.61
CA SER A 103 -1.17 2.21 15.39
C SER A 103 -0.67 2.91 14.12
N LEU A 104 -0.63 4.24 14.12
CA LEU A 104 -0.11 5.02 12.99
C LEU A 104 1.35 4.69 12.70
N THR A 105 2.20 4.69 13.73
CA THR A 105 3.62 4.41 13.55
C THR A 105 3.85 2.96 13.18
N ALA A 106 3.17 2.00 13.81
CA ALA A 106 3.24 0.60 13.41
C ALA A 106 2.88 0.39 11.93
N ASN A 107 1.79 1.02 11.45
CA ASN A 107 1.35 0.90 10.06
C ASN A 107 2.29 1.61 9.07
N LYS A 108 2.91 2.73 9.47
CA LYS A 108 4.00 3.37 8.70
C LYS A 108 5.22 2.45 8.57
N PHE A 109 5.60 1.78 9.65
CA PHE A 109 6.74 0.86 9.66
C PHE A 109 6.46 -0.42 8.86
N ALA A 110 5.22 -0.92 8.83
CA ALA A 110 4.82 -2.01 7.94
C ALA A 110 4.97 -1.62 6.45
N PHE A 111 4.65 -0.37 6.09
CA PHE A 111 4.93 0.13 4.73
C PHE A 111 6.44 0.18 4.44
N LYS A 112 7.25 0.61 5.41
CA LYS A 112 8.71 0.58 5.29
C LYS A 112 9.24 -0.84 5.09
N GLU A 113 8.77 -1.80 5.90
CA GLU A 113 9.08 -3.23 5.77
C GLU A 113 8.74 -3.77 4.38
N PHE A 114 7.57 -3.40 3.83
CA PHE A 114 7.18 -3.78 2.48
C PHE A 114 8.17 -3.27 1.44
N VAL A 115 8.48 -1.97 1.47
CA VAL A 115 9.37 -1.36 0.46
C VAL A 115 10.79 -1.93 0.56
N THR A 116 11.32 -2.11 1.77
CA THR A 116 12.69 -2.62 1.97
C THR A 116 12.80 -4.13 1.79
N SER A 117 11.69 -4.87 1.64
CA SER A 117 11.72 -6.27 1.20
C SER A 117 12.28 -6.42 -0.22
N PHE A 118 12.08 -5.40 -1.07
CA PHE A 118 12.64 -5.36 -2.42
C PHE A 118 14.10 -4.85 -2.38
N PRO A 119 15.03 -5.47 -3.13
CA PRO A 119 16.41 -4.99 -3.21
C PRO A 119 16.54 -3.51 -3.58
N GLN A 120 15.68 -3.00 -4.46
CA GLN A 120 15.67 -1.61 -4.92
C GLN A 120 15.15 -0.63 -3.85
N GLY A 121 14.38 -1.12 -2.88
CA GLY A 121 13.87 -0.31 -1.77
C GLY A 121 14.81 -0.26 -0.58
N LYS A 122 15.88 -1.07 -0.58
CA LYS A 122 16.94 -0.99 0.43
C LYS A 122 17.83 0.20 0.11
N PHE A 123 18.13 0.98 1.14
CA PHE A 123 19.14 2.02 1.03
C PHE A 123 20.49 1.42 1.35
N TYR A 124 21.40 1.47 0.38
CA TYR A 124 22.82 1.24 0.66
C TYR A 124 23.32 2.45 1.46
N THR A 125 23.74 2.22 2.69
CA THR A 125 24.61 3.17 3.38
C THR A 125 25.99 3.04 2.76
N GLU A 126 26.46 4.10 2.11
CA GLU A 126 27.89 4.28 1.80
C GLU A 126 28.71 4.37 3.09
#